data_AF-A0A5B7T4P6-F1
#
_entry.id   AF-A0A5B7T4P6-F1
#
_cell.length_a   1.000
_cell.length_b   1.000
_cell.length_c   1.000
_cell.angle_alpha   90.00
_cell.angle_beta   90.00
_cell.angle_gamma   90.00
#
_symmetry.space_group_name_H-M   'P 1'
#
loop_
_entity.id
_entity.type
_entity.pdbx_description
1 polymer ?
#
loop_
_entity_poly.entity_id
_entity_poly.type
_entity_poly.pdbx_seq_one_letter_code
_entity_poly.pdbx_strand_id
1 'polypeptide(L)'
;MLKEFQEFISRGTVVDLAVGVIVGAAFNSLVSAITTYLLNPLIGLIIGQIDLSDMKFQVLGATFLIGDFINAVINFLIIMFVVFLIVKMMNRMRRDGSRSKFDQNGDEIPDPQTEYLQQIRDLLRYQQRNDHNNRRY
;
A
#
# COMPACT_ATOMS: atom_id res chain seq x y z
N MET A 1 31.59 8.68 8.88
CA MET A 1 30.73 7.57 9.33
C MET A 1 29.43 8.04 10.03
N LEU A 2 29.42 8.45 11.30
CA LEU A 2 28.15 8.83 11.99
C LEU A 2 27.45 10.06 11.37
N LYS A 3 28.21 11.08 10.97
CA LYS A 3 27.66 12.27 10.28
C LYS A 3 27.14 11.94 8.88
N GLU A 4 27.88 11.14 8.12
CA GLU A 4 27.47 10.66 6.78
C GLU A 4 26.22 9.76 6.84
N PHE A 5 26.08 8.95 7.90
CA PHE A 5 24.89 8.15 8.14
C PHE A 5 23.68 9.02 8.47
N GLN A 6 23.85 10.04 9.33
CA GLN A 6 22.81 11.01 9.62
C GLN A 6 22.38 11.78 8.35
N GLU A 7 23.32 12.12 7.48
CA GLU A 7 23.08 12.80 6.20
C GLU A 7 22.48 11.88 5.12
N PHE A 8 22.66 10.56 5.26
CA PHE A 8 22.02 9.56 4.41
C PHE A 8 20.56 9.34 4.82
N ILE A 9 20.26 9.17 6.11
CA ILE A 9 18.89 9.01 6.59
C ILE A 9 18.09 10.32 6.51
N SER A 10 18.73 11.49 6.59
CA SER A 10 18.02 12.77 6.43
C SER A 10 17.50 13.00 5.00
N ARG A 11 17.89 12.16 4.03
CA ARG A 11 17.26 12.10 2.71
C ARG A 11 15.83 11.59 2.90
N GLY A 12 14.85 12.48 2.94
CA GLY A 12 13.45 12.19 3.29
C GLY A 12 12.85 10.96 2.59
N THR A 13 13.24 10.68 1.35
CA THR A 13 12.83 9.48 0.59
C THR A 13 13.20 8.15 1.27
N VAL A 14 14.32 8.09 1.99
CA VAL A 14 14.80 6.86 2.67
C VAL A 14 14.05 6.63 3.98
N VAL A 15 13.79 7.70 4.74
CA VAL A 15 13.04 7.62 6.00
C VAL A 15 11.59 7.23 5.75
N ASP A 16 10.94 7.84 4.76
CA ASP A 16 9.55 7.50 4.43
C ASP A 16 9.42 6.04 3.98
N LEU A 17 10.38 5.56 3.17
CA LEU A 17 10.45 4.16 2.77
C LEU A 17 10.66 3.23 3.97
N ALA A 18 11.60 3.56 4.87
CA ALA A 18 11.89 2.77 6.05
C ALA A 18 10.68 2.66 6.99
N VAL A 19 9.98 3.78 7.22
CA VAL A 19 8.74 3.80 8.01
C VAL A 19 7.67 2.93 7.34
N GLY A 20 7.50 3.05 6.01
CA GLY A 20 6.55 2.22 5.26
C GLY A 20 6.80 0.72 5.40
N VAL A 21 8.07 0.29 5.31
CA VAL A 21 8.46 -1.12 5.47
C VAL A 21 8.20 -1.63 6.90
N ILE A 22 8.59 -0.85 7.91
CA ILE A 22 8.41 -1.24 9.32
C ILE A 22 6.92 -1.35 9.67
N VAL A 23 6.12 -0.34 9.28
CA VAL A 23 4.67 -0.34 9.51
C VAL A 23 3.99 -1.47 8.74
N GLY A 24 4.40 -1.72 7.50
CA GLY A 24 3.91 -2.84 6.70
C GLY A 24 4.18 -4.20 7.34
N ALA A 25 5.39 -4.41 7.85
CA ALA A 25 5.76 -5.64 8.55
C ALA A 25 4.96 -5.83 9.86
N ALA A 26 4.82 -4.77 10.67
CA ALA A 26 4.05 -4.82 11.90
C ALA A 26 2.55 -5.10 11.64
N PHE A 27 1.99 -4.47 10.60
CA PHE A 27 0.61 -4.70 10.19
C PHE A 27 0.38 -6.14 9.72
N ASN A 28 1.28 -6.68 8.90
CA ASN A 28 1.20 -8.08 8.46
C ASN A 28 1.21 -9.05 9.65
N SER A 29 2.07 -8.81 10.65
CA SER A 29 2.10 -9.60 11.88
C SER A 29 0.79 -9.53 12.66
N LEU A 30 0.14 -8.36 12.72
CA LEU A 30 -1.16 -8.20 13.38
C LEU A 30 -2.26 -8.99 12.66
N VAL A 31 -2.31 -8.92 11.33
CA VAL A 31 -3.29 -9.68 10.54
C VAL A 31 -3.03 -11.18 10.69
N SER A 32 -1.77 -11.61 10.62
CA SER A 32 -1.40 -13.01 10.82
C SER A 32 -1.78 -13.51 12.21
N ALA A 33 -1.61 -12.71 13.27
CA ALA A 33 -2.00 -13.08 14.62
C ALA A 33 -3.52 -13.28 14.74
N ILE A 34 -4.32 -12.42 14.11
CA ILE A 34 -5.78 -12.58 14.06
C ILE A 34 -6.16 -13.88 13.35
N THR A 35 -5.54 -14.18 12.20
CA THR A 35 -5.80 -15.44 11.50
C THR A 35 -5.42 -16.64 12.37
N THR A 36 -4.18 -16.67 12.85
CA THR A 36 -3.62 -17.83 13.57
C THR A 36 -4.32 -18.07 14.90
N TYR A 37 -4.59 -17.03 15.68
CA TYR A 37 -5.10 -17.19 17.05
C TYR A 37 -6.62 -17.12 17.16
N LEU A 38 -7.32 -16.48 16.20
CA LEU A 38 -8.77 -16.38 16.23
C LEU A 38 -9.43 -17.24 15.15
N LEU A 39 -8.97 -17.14 13.89
CA LEU A 39 -9.66 -17.84 12.81
C LEU A 39 -9.33 -19.32 12.73
N ASN A 40 -8.07 -19.75 12.90
CA ASN A 40 -7.74 -21.17 12.86
C ASN A 40 -8.53 -21.99 13.91
N PRO A 41 -8.65 -21.56 15.18
CA PRO A 41 -9.50 -22.27 16.15
C PRO A 41 -10.98 -22.27 15.78
N LEU A 42 -11.51 -21.17 15.22
CA LEU A 42 -12.90 -21.09 14.77
C LEU A 42 -13.18 -22.02 13.58
N ILE A 43 -12.26 -22.08 12.62
CA ILE A 43 -12.34 -22.97 11.46
C ILE A 43 -12.24 -24.43 11.91
N GLY A 44 -11.33 -24.73 12.84
CA GLY A 44 -11.22 -26.06 13.47
C GLY A 44 -12.52 -26.45 14.17
N LEU A 45 -13.19 -25.53 14.87
CA LEU A 45 -14.46 -25.84 15.52
C LEU A 45 -15.58 -26.22 14.52
N ILE A 46 -15.58 -25.64 13.32
CA ILE A 46 -16.61 -25.85 12.29
C ILE A 46 -16.32 -27.10 11.43
N ILE A 47 -15.05 -27.36 11.11
CA ILE A 47 -14.62 -28.51 10.29
C ILE A 47 -14.50 -29.80 11.13
N GLY A 48 -14.45 -29.68 12.46
CA GLY A 48 -14.33 -30.78 13.43
C GLY A 48 -12.94 -30.84 14.08
N GLN A 49 -12.70 -31.74 15.05
CA GLN A 49 -11.41 -31.92 15.78
C GLN A 49 -10.16 -32.22 14.92
N ILE A 50 -10.23 -32.05 13.60
CA ILE A 50 -9.07 -32.03 12.74
C ILE A 50 -8.42 -30.66 12.93
N ASP A 51 -7.51 -30.56 13.90
CA ASP A 51 -6.51 -29.51 13.89
C ASP A 51 -5.76 -29.67 12.57
N LEU A 52 -5.94 -28.73 11.63
CA LEU A 52 -5.33 -28.80 10.30
C LEU A 52 -3.82 -29.02 10.46
N SER A 53 -3.21 -28.39 11.46
CA SER A 53 -1.80 -28.51 11.85
C SER A 53 -1.36 -29.95 12.13
N ASP A 54 -2.26 -30.83 12.60
CA ASP A 54 -1.99 -32.24 12.88
C ASP A 54 -2.18 -33.17 11.67
N MET A 55 -2.70 -32.66 10.54
CA MET A 55 -2.72 -33.38 9.27
C MET A 55 -1.30 -33.45 8.70
N LYS A 56 -0.55 -34.46 9.17
CA LYS A 56 0.79 -34.81 8.70
C LYS A 56 0.79 -36.22 8.12
N PHE A 57 1.44 -36.37 6.97
CA PHE A 57 1.65 -37.65 6.31
C PHE A 57 3.15 -37.91 6.22
N GLN A 58 3.58 -39.10 6.64
CA GLN A 58 4.97 -39.53 6.49
C GLN A 58 5.09 -40.53 5.35
N VAL A 59 5.96 -40.24 4.38
CA VAL A 59 6.41 -41.21 3.38
C VAL A 59 7.92 -41.19 3.27
N LEU A 60 8.51 -42.38 3.35
CA LEU A 60 9.97 -42.59 3.22
C LEU A 60 10.80 -41.70 4.17
N GLY A 61 10.29 -41.42 5.37
CA GLY A 61 10.95 -40.57 6.37
C GLY A 61 10.75 -39.06 6.17
N ALA A 62 10.09 -38.62 5.10
CA ALA A 62 9.71 -37.22 4.90
C ALA A 62 8.34 -36.95 5.52
N THR A 63 8.23 -35.91 6.35
CA THR A 63 6.98 -35.45 6.96
C THR A 63 6.37 -34.33 6.12
N PHE A 64 5.21 -34.57 5.53
CA PHE A 64 4.45 -33.57 4.78
C PHE A 64 3.40 -32.94 5.69
N LEU A 65 3.49 -31.63 5.87
CA LEU A 65 2.61 -30.82 6.71
C LEU A 65 1.52 -30.18 5.84
N ILE A 66 0.59 -30.99 5.32
CA ILE A 66 -0.47 -30.48 4.44
C ILE A 66 -1.39 -29.49 5.19
N GLY A 67 -1.51 -29.68 6.50
CA GLY A 67 -2.14 -28.76 7.43
C GLY A 67 -1.65 -27.33 7.39
N ASP A 68 -0.34 -27.17 7.60
CA ASP A 68 0.33 -25.87 7.60
C ASP A 68 0.20 -25.17 6.26
N PHE A 69 0.20 -25.95 5.17
CA PHE A 69 -0.02 -25.42 3.84
C PHE A 69 -1.44 -24.84 3.68
N ILE A 70 -2.47 -25.57 4.11
CA ILE A 70 -3.86 -25.07 4.07
C ILE A 70 -4.01 -23.83 4.95
N ASN A 71 -3.43 -23.83 6.15
CA ASN A 71 -3.38 -22.67 7.04
C ASN A 71 -2.72 -21.46 6.36
N ALA A 72 -1.60 -21.66 5.66
CA ALA A 72 -0.90 -20.60 4.94
C ALA A 72 -1.76 -20.02 3.80
N VAL A 73 -2.48 -20.88 3.06
CA VAL A 73 -3.41 -20.44 2.00
C VAL A 73 -4.56 -19.62 2.57
N ILE A 74 -5.17 -20.08 3.67
CA ILE A 74 -6.25 -19.35 4.35
C ILE A 74 -5.76 -17.98 4.82
N ASN A 75 -4.59 -17.93 5.47
CA ASN A 75 -3.98 -16.69 5.93
C ASN A 75 -3.68 -15.72 4.78
N PHE A 76 -3.16 -16.23 3.67
CA PHE A 76 -2.91 -15.41 2.48
C PHE A 76 -4.20 -14.78 1.94
N LEU A 77 -5.29 -15.55 1.85
CA LEU A 77 -6.60 -15.04 1.39
C LEU A 77 -7.15 -13.97 2.33
N ILE A 78 -6.98 -14.14 3.65
CA ILE A 78 -7.43 -13.14 4.64
C ILE A 78 -6.60 -11.86 4.53
N ILE A 79 -5.27 -11.96 4.46
CA ILE A 79 -4.39 -10.79 4.29
C ILE A 79 -4.77 -10.02 3.03
N MET A 80 -4.92 -10.72 1.90
CA MET A 80 -5.36 -10.10 0.65
C MET A 80 -6.72 -9.41 0.80
N PHE A 81 -7.69 -10.05 1.48
CA PHE A 81 -9.03 -9.48 1.69
C PHE A 81 -9.00 -8.24 2.58
N VAL A 82 -8.25 -8.27 3.68
CA VAL A 82 -8.10 -7.12 4.60
C VAL A 82 -7.41 -5.96 3.88
N VAL A 83 -6.32 -6.22 3.15
CA VAL A 83 -5.63 -5.21 2.34
C VAL A 83 -6.59 -4.62 1.29
N PHE A 84 -7.35 -5.46 0.60
CA PHE A 84 -8.37 -5.01 -0.34
C PHE A 84 -9.44 -4.11 0.33
N LEU A 85 -9.90 -4.46 1.53
CA LEU A 85 -10.89 -3.67 2.26
C LEU A 85 -10.33 -2.29 2.64
N ILE A 86 -9.08 -2.23 3.10
CA ILE A 86 -8.38 -0.98 3.40
C ILE A 86 -8.23 -0.14 2.13
N VAL A 87 -7.75 -0.72 1.02
CA VAL A 87 -7.62 -0.02 -0.26
C VAL A 87 -8.98 0.47 -0.74
N LYS A 88 -10.05 -0.32 -0.61
CA LYS A 88 -11.41 0.07 -0.95
C LYS A 88 -11.92 1.22 -0.07
N MET A 89 -11.64 1.19 1.23
CA MET A 89 -12.00 2.27 2.15
C MET A 89 -11.23 3.55 1.84
N MET A 90 -9.93 3.46 1.57
CA MET A 90 -9.11 4.59 1.13
C MET A 90 -9.62 5.14 -0.20
N ASN A 91 -9.91 4.29 -1.18
CA ASN A 91 -10.43 4.69 -2.48
C ASN A 91 -11.84 5.30 -2.37
N ARG A 92 -12.65 4.86 -1.39
CA ARG A 92 -13.94 5.49 -1.06
C ARG A 92 -13.74 6.88 -0.47
N MET A 93 -12.85 7.05 0.51
CA MET A 93 -12.58 8.34 1.14
C MET A 93 -11.95 9.36 0.17
N ARG A 94 -11.15 8.90 -0.79
CA ARG A 94 -10.56 9.75 -1.84
C ARG A 94 -11.59 10.29 -2.82
N ARG A 95 -12.71 9.59 -3.04
CA ARG A 95 -13.79 10.04 -3.94
C ARG A 95 -14.65 11.16 -3.35
N ASP A 96 -14.59 11.37 -2.02
CA ASP A 96 -15.39 12.38 -1.30
C ASP A 96 -14.64 13.71 -1.03
N GLY A 97 -13.60 14.03 -1.81
CA GLY A 97 -13.08 15.40 -1.93
C GLY A 97 -12.02 15.84 -0.91
N SER A 98 -11.49 14.94 -0.07
CA SER A 98 -10.29 15.23 0.72
C SER A 98 -9.11 14.44 0.18
N ARG A 99 -8.30 15.10 -0.68
CA ARG A 99 -6.91 14.69 -0.93
C ARG A 99 -6.21 14.62 0.43
N SER A 100 -6.08 13.41 0.96
CA SER A 100 -5.37 13.17 2.20
C SER A 100 -3.90 13.54 1.98
N LYS A 101 -3.29 14.29 2.90
CA LYS A 101 -1.87 14.65 2.82
C LYS A 101 -0.92 13.43 2.78
N PHE A 102 -1.45 12.22 3.02
CA PHE A 102 -0.78 10.95 2.83
C PHE A 102 -0.60 10.53 1.36
N ASP A 103 -1.12 11.29 0.39
CA ASP A 103 -0.92 11.08 -1.05
C ASP A 103 0.32 11.75 -1.64
N GLN A 104 1.13 12.44 -0.84
CA GLN A 104 2.30 13.17 -1.36
C GLN A 104 3.49 12.29 -1.80
N ASN A 105 3.40 10.96 -1.62
CA ASN A 105 4.43 10.03 -2.10
C ASN A 105 4.04 9.28 -3.38
N GLY A 106 2.87 9.56 -3.98
CA GLY A 106 2.36 8.78 -5.11
C GLY A 106 1.78 9.57 -6.29
N ASP A 107 1.10 10.69 -6.06
CA ASP A 107 0.51 11.47 -7.15
C ASP A 107 0.72 12.97 -6.90
N GLU A 108 1.59 13.54 -7.73
CA GLU A 108 1.66 14.96 -8.11
C GLU A 108 1.13 15.95 -7.05
N ILE A 109 2.03 16.35 -6.13
CA ILE A 109 2.16 17.80 -5.85
C ILE A 109 2.09 18.44 -7.24
N PRO A 110 1.20 19.43 -7.52
CA PRO A 110 1.24 20.11 -8.80
C PRO A 110 2.69 20.52 -8.99
N ASP A 111 3.39 19.83 -9.89
CA ASP A 111 4.81 20.08 -10.09
C ASP A 111 4.86 21.59 -10.31
N PRO A 112 5.66 22.35 -9.56
CA PRO A 112 5.78 23.78 -9.82
C PRO A 112 5.91 24.04 -11.32
N GLN A 113 6.54 23.11 -12.06
CA GLN A 113 6.57 23.09 -13.52
C GLN A 113 5.17 23.02 -14.17
N THR A 114 4.24 22.17 -13.74
CA THR A 114 2.86 22.13 -14.23
C THR A 114 2.14 23.46 -13.99
N GLU A 115 2.35 24.10 -12.84
CA GLU A 115 1.80 25.44 -12.56
C GLU A 115 2.39 26.49 -13.51
N TYR A 116 3.72 26.51 -13.66
CA TYR A 116 4.41 27.40 -14.60
C TYR A 116 3.97 27.14 -16.05
N LEU A 117 3.76 25.89 -16.45
CA LEU A 117 3.30 25.53 -17.80
C LEU A 117 1.86 26.02 -18.05
N GLN A 118 0.99 25.99 -17.04
CA GLN A 118 -0.35 26.58 -17.13
C GLN A 118 -0.26 28.10 -17.28
N GLN A 119 0.56 28.76 -16.46
CA GLN A 119 0.80 30.20 -16.56
C GLN A 119 1.38 30.59 -17.93
N ILE A 120 2.36 29.86 -18.44
CA ILE A 120 2.96 30.06 -19.79
C ILE A 120 1.90 29.88 -20.88
N ARG A 121 1.09 28.81 -20.82
CA ARG A 121 0.01 28.56 -21.80
C ARG A 121 -0.98 29.72 -21.83
N ASP A 122 -1.36 30.23 -20.66
CA ASP A 122 -2.35 31.30 -20.54
C ASP A 122 -1.77 32.65 -21.01
N LEU A 123 -0.49 32.92 -20.72
CA LEU A 123 0.25 34.06 -21.25
C LEU A 123 0.37 34.02 -22.79
N LEU A 124 0.67 32.85 -23.37
CA LEU A 124 0.75 32.68 -24.82
C LEU A 124 -0.61 32.91 -25.49
N ARG A 125 -1.70 32.42 -24.90
CA ARG A 125 -3.06 32.69 -25.40
C ARG A 125 -3.39 34.19 -25.34
N TYR A 126 -2.98 34.87 -24.27
CA TYR A 126 -3.17 36.32 -24.14
C TYR A 126 -2.38 37.10 -25.22
N GLN A 127 -1.10 36.76 -25.44
CA GLN A 127 -0.29 37.36 -26.52
C GLN A 127 -0.90 37.12 -27.89
N GLN A 128 -1.28 35.89 -28.20
CA GLN A 128 -1.85 35.53 -29.51
C GLN A 128 -3.16 36.30 -29.77
N ARG A 129 -3.99 36.52 -28.75
CA ARG A 129 -5.22 37.30 -28.85
C ARG A 129 -4.95 38.79 -29.07
N ASN A 130 -3.94 39.35 -28.42
CA ASN A 130 -3.55 40.75 -28.59
C ASN A 130 -2.93 41.01 -29.97
N ASP A 131 -2.11 40.08 -30.48
CA ASP A 131 -1.55 40.18 -31.84
C ASP A 131 -2.64 40.16 -32.92
N HIS A 132 -3.73 39.40 -32.72
CA HIS A 132 -4.86 39.38 -33.64
C HIS A 132 -5.63 40.71 -33.64
N ASN A 133 -5.74 41.39 -32.49
CA ASN A 133 -6.40 42.69 -32.41
C ASN A 133 -5.52 43.81 -33.01
N ASN A 134 -4.20 43.72 -32.86
CA ASN A 134 -3.28 44.75 -33.37
C ASN A 134 -3.14 44.72 -34.91
N ARG A 135 -3.48 43.62 -35.58
CA ARG A 135 -3.49 43.50 -37.05
C ARG A 135 -4.79 43.97 -37.73
N ARG A 136 -5.77 44.43 -36.96
CA ARG A 136 -7.07 44.91 -37.48
C ARG A 136 -7.20 46.44 -37.51
N TYR A 137 -6.12 47.16 -37.24
CA TYR A 137 -6.00 48.60 -37.41
C TYR A 137 -5.01 48.92 -38.53
#